data_AF-A0A6S7HRR6-F1
#
_entry.id   AF-A0A6S7HRR6-F1
#
_cell.length_a   1.000
_cell.length_b   1.000
_cell.length_c   1.000
_cell.angle_alpha   90.00
_cell.angle_beta   90.00
_cell.angle_gamma   90.00
#
_symmetry.space_group_name_H-M   'P 1'
#
loop_
_entity.id
_entity.type
_entity.pdbx_description
1 polymer ?
#
loop_
_entity_poly.entity_id
_entity_poly.type
_entity_poly.pdbx_seq_one_letter_code
_entity_poly.pdbx_strand_id
1 'polypeptide(L)'
;MASNYLQGYDEARFAITVNQNFLCLICFNVLKEPVMCSRNQHCFCRACITKHLQNSQRCPTCADELTVETLAEPQRMVKDYLNELPIHCVHINRGCQEIVQLQHLDRHEATCGFTPAVCTNQGCGATVNKRDLIHHESEQCEFRKLKCHSCGETMKTLANMEKRIAHLETNMVAMETTMGKNMATNIAEMKTDMEEKLGAVNNDVRGLKTALIEGFDQMKDVLVKMEDRIKENTRKVRNTASGDKENIIVAGGDETGSVEIFNWSLKLWSPLQSMPKKRWGATSFLYNNHMMIAGGGCTGSGYVENMIRMNIDLNPDLSTHWNDCAVKLPAKLAYHSSVLYNNQLMVTGGCIESFNKTSDGIHEVQLVPPYAVKMLLRMPEQRQGHSTEIIDDNLLIFGGGTTQKSKDNLSSAVLYNLKTNECKQMVPLPYEVCDMASVRWGDNIVVIGGVGKDGNELDTVIMYNVKTEQSHMLPPMRCKRRGCAAVVIGNNIVVLGGMDEQGHDQKSVEAFNFESYHWEELPEMSQERSFHTVVVV
;
A
#
# COMPACT_ATOMS: atom_id res chain seq x y z
N MET A 1 -8.51 1.54 -19.63
CA MET A 1 -9.68 1.18 -18.80
C MET A 1 -10.03 -0.30 -18.97
N ALA A 2 -9.22 -1.21 -18.42
CA ALA A 2 -9.43 -2.65 -18.57
C ALA A 2 -9.18 -3.41 -17.24
N SER A 3 -9.64 -2.83 -16.11
CA SER A 3 -9.31 -3.36 -14.77
C SER A 3 -10.49 -3.97 -13.98
N ASN A 4 -11.74 -3.79 -14.40
CA ASN A 4 -12.90 -4.17 -13.58
C ASN A 4 -13.56 -5.52 -13.92
N TYR A 5 -13.06 -6.28 -14.91
CA TYR A 5 -13.70 -7.54 -15.32
C TYR A 5 -13.26 -8.78 -14.53
N LEU A 6 -12.21 -8.67 -13.70
CA LEU A 6 -11.53 -9.81 -13.04
C LEU A 6 -11.93 -10.05 -11.58
N GLN A 7 -12.88 -9.27 -11.03
CA GLN A 7 -13.30 -9.36 -9.62
C GLN A 7 -14.82 -9.64 -9.51
N GLY A 8 -15.31 -9.80 -8.27
CA GLY A 8 -16.74 -9.95 -7.96
C GLY A 8 -17.60 -8.76 -8.40
N TYR A 9 -18.92 -8.91 -8.36
CA TYR A 9 -19.85 -7.83 -8.69
C TYR A 9 -19.89 -6.79 -7.57
N ASP A 10 -19.64 -5.52 -7.92
CA ASP A 10 -19.79 -4.39 -7.00
C ASP A 10 -21.18 -4.39 -6.35
N GLU A 11 -21.21 -4.38 -5.01
CA GLU A 11 -22.44 -4.42 -4.22
C GLU A 11 -23.35 -3.22 -4.54
N ALA A 12 -22.78 -2.06 -4.85
CA ALA A 12 -23.53 -0.85 -5.19
C ALA A 12 -24.37 -0.98 -6.47
N ARG A 13 -24.12 -2.01 -7.29
CA ARG A 13 -24.92 -2.30 -8.48
C ARG A 13 -26.20 -3.07 -8.17
N PHE A 14 -26.37 -3.65 -7.00
CA PHE A 14 -27.58 -4.41 -6.69
C PHE A 14 -28.69 -3.50 -6.20
N ALA A 15 -29.92 -3.73 -6.67
CA ALA A 15 -31.08 -2.93 -6.30
C ALA A 15 -31.60 -3.25 -4.87
N ILE A 16 -31.02 -4.27 -4.25
CA ILE A 16 -31.30 -4.69 -2.87
C ILE A 16 -29.97 -4.90 -2.13
N THR A 17 -30.00 -4.80 -0.81
CA THR A 17 -28.88 -5.18 0.03
C THR A 17 -28.64 -6.69 -0.09
N VAL A 18 -27.44 -7.07 -0.50
CA VAL A 18 -27.07 -8.48 -0.63
C VAL A 18 -26.57 -8.99 0.72
N ASN A 19 -26.98 -10.20 1.11
CA ASN A 19 -26.54 -10.78 2.37
C ASN A 19 -25.02 -11.01 2.33
N GLN A 20 -24.32 -10.62 3.41
CA GLN A 20 -22.86 -10.67 3.54
C GLN A 20 -22.27 -12.08 3.32
N ASN A 21 -23.06 -13.14 3.55
CA ASN A 21 -22.64 -14.52 3.28
C ASN A 21 -22.41 -14.82 1.78
N PHE A 22 -22.88 -13.95 0.89
CA PHE A 22 -22.69 -14.07 -0.56
C PHE A 22 -21.60 -13.13 -1.09
N LEU A 23 -20.75 -12.62 -0.21
CA LEU A 23 -19.56 -11.84 -0.57
C LEU A 23 -18.34 -12.75 -0.68
N CYS A 24 -17.45 -12.40 -1.60
CA CYS A 24 -16.19 -13.10 -1.77
C CYS A 24 -15.22 -12.74 -0.64
N LEU A 25 -14.64 -13.74 0.02
CA LEU A 25 -13.67 -13.52 1.11
C LEU A 25 -12.27 -13.03 0.67
N ILE A 26 -12.08 -12.71 -0.62
CA ILE A 26 -10.84 -12.14 -1.17
C ILE A 26 -11.05 -10.70 -1.66
N CYS A 27 -12.09 -10.47 -2.48
CA CYS A 27 -12.36 -9.13 -3.04
C CYS A 27 -13.50 -8.38 -2.35
N PHE A 28 -14.18 -9.00 -1.39
CA PHE A 28 -15.31 -8.45 -0.61
C PHE A 28 -16.54 -8.00 -1.42
N ASN A 29 -16.54 -8.23 -2.73
CA ASN A 29 -17.67 -7.99 -3.63
C ASN A 29 -18.60 -9.20 -3.71
N VAL A 30 -19.83 -9.01 -4.22
CA VAL A 30 -20.80 -10.10 -4.43
C VAL A 30 -20.22 -11.15 -5.37
N LEU A 31 -20.36 -12.42 -5.00
CA LEU A 31 -19.70 -13.53 -5.67
C LEU A 31 -19.99 -13.59 -7.18
N LYS A 32 -18.93 -13.58 -7.99
CA LYS A 32 -18.95 -13.84 -9.42
C LYS A 32 -18.33 -15.20 -9.70
N GLU A 33 -19.08 -16.08 -10.38
CA GLU A 33 -18.73 -17.49 -10.59
C GLU A 33 -18.29 -18.15 -9.26
N PRO A 34 -19.22 -18.29 -8.29
CA PRO A 34 -18.88 -18.72 -6.93
C PRO A 34 -18.30 -20.14 -6.92
N VAL A 35 -17.22 -20.31 -6.17
CA VAL A 35 -16.57 -21.60 -5.86
C VAL A 35 -16.25 -21.65 -4.36
N MET A 36 -16.10 -22.85 -3.80
CA MET A 36 -15.92 -23.02 -2.36
C MET A 36 -14.81 -23.99 -1.99
N CYS A 37 -14.23 -23.84 -0.79
CA CYS A 37 -13.35 -24.87 -0.25
C CYS A 37 -14.17 -26.08 0.21
N SER A 38 -13.70 -27.28 -0.15
CA SER A 38 -14.46 -28.53 0.02
C SER A 38 -14.71 -28.91 1.48
N ARG A 39 -13.84 -28.51 2.42
CA ARG A 39 -13.96 -28.88 3.84
C ARG A 39 -14.79 -27.90 4.67
N ASN A 40 -14.50 -26.61 4.55
CA ASN A 40 -15.02 -25.58 5.45
C ASN A 40 -15.99 -24.61 4.75
N GLN A 41 -16.34 -24.86 3.48
CA GLN A 41 -17.37 -24.14 2.72
C GLN A 41 -17.16 -22.62 2.54
N HIS A 42 -15.93 -22.13 2.72
CA HIS A 42 -15.57 -20.74 2.43
C HIS A 42 -15.75 -20.42 0.94
N CYS A 43 -16.49 -19.36 0.62
CA CYS A 43 -16.88 -19.01 -0.74
C CYS A 43 -16.02 -17.88 -1.33
N PHE A 44 -15.65 -18.04 -2.59
CA PHE A 44 -14.79 -17.10 -3.33
C PHE A 44 -15.29 -16.92 -4.78
N CYS A 45 -14.95 -15.80 -5.41
CA CYS A 45 -15.05 -15.69 -6.87
C CYS A 45 -13.98 -16.59 -7.50
N ARG A 46 -14.33 -17.31 -8.59
CA ARG A 46 -13.38 -18.20 -9.28
C ARG A 46 -12.08 -17.51 -9.68
N ALA A 47 -12.15 -16.30 -10.26
CA ALA A 47 -10.96 -15.54 -10.63
C ALA A 47 -10.07 -15.18 -9.42
N CYS A 48 -10.69 -14.79 -8.30
CA CYS A 48 -9.97 -14.40 -7.08
C CYS A 48 -9.21 -15.58 -6.47
N ILE A 49 -9.88 -16.72 -6.28
CA ILE A 49 -9.24 -17.88 -5.65
C ILE A 49 -8.21 -18.53 -6.57
N THR A 50 -8.45 -18.60 -7.89
CA THR A 50 -7.46 -19.14 -8.83
C THR A 50 -6.15 -18.35 -8.79
N LYS A 51 -6.22 -17.01 -8.71
CA LYS A 51 -5.03 -16.16 -8.57
C LYS A 51 -4.30 -16.41 -7.24
N HIS A 52 -5.03 -16.62 -6.15
CA HIS A 52 -4.42 -16.94 -4.85
C HIS A 52 -3.73 -18.31 -4.84
N LEU A 53 -4.39 -19.32 -5.43
CA LEU A 53 -3.89 -20.70 -5.48
C LEU A 53 -2.66 -20.89 -6.36
N GLN A 54 -2.35 -19.96 -7.26
CA GLN A 54 -1.08 -19.93 -7.99
C GLN A 54 0.14 -19.84 -7.04
N ASN A 55 -0.04 -19.29 -5.84
CA ASN A 55 1.07 -19.00 -4.92
C ASN A 55 1.02 -19.78 -3.60
N SER A 56 -0.16 -20.08 -3.07
CA SER A 56 -0.29 -20.59 -1.68
C SER A 56 -0.76 -22.05 -1.56
N GLN A 57 -1.37 -22.63 -2.61
CA GLN A 57 -2.01 -23.97 -2.60
C GLN A 57 -2.84 -24.28 -1.33
N ARG A 58 -3.38 -23.24 -0.70
CA ARG A 58 -4.15 -23.31 0.55
C ARG A 58 -5.34 -22.37 0.47
N CYS A 59 -6.35 -22.66 1.26
CA CYS A 59 -7.51 -21.79 1.42
C CYS A 59 -7.10 -20.51 2.17
N PRO A 60 -7.42 -19.30 1.66
CA PRO A 60 -7.08 -18.04 2.33
C PRO A 60 -7.66 -17.87 3.74
N THR A 61 -8.76 -18.59 4.05
CA THR A 61 -9.52 -18.39 5.29
C THR A 61 -9.23 -19.45 6.35
N CYS A 62 -9.16 -20.73 5.97
CA CYS A 62 -8.92 -21.83 6.92
C CYS A 62 -7.53 -22.46 6.81
N ALA A 63 -6.68 -22.02 5.87
CA ALA A 63 -5.36 -22.56 5.61
C ALA A 63 -5.31 -24.06 5.24
N ASP A 64 -6.45 -24.72 5.05
CA ASP A 64 -6.52 -26.08 4.52
C ASP A 64 -5.92 -26.15 3.12
N GLU A 65 -5.32 -27.29 2.79
CA GLU A 65 -4.85 -27.58 1.45
C GLU A 65 -5.98 -27.45 0.43
N LEU A 66 -5.75 -26.62 -0.58
CA LEU A 66 -6.74 -26.31 -1.61
C LEU A 66 -6.01 -26.04 -2.92
N THR A 67 -6.45 -26.68 -3.99
CA THR A 67 -5.92 -26.52 -5.34
C THR A 67 -7.06 -26.17 -6.30
N VAL A 68 -6.75 -25.65 -7.48
CA VAL A 68 -7.78 -25.25 -8.47
C VAL A 68 -8.66 -26.46 -8.85
N GLU A 69 -8.10 -27.66 -8.83
CA GLU A 69 -8.79 -28.92 -9.14
C GLU A 69 -9.69 -29.42 -7.99
N THR A 70 -9.41 -29.04 -6.75
CA THR A 70 -10.15 -29.49 -5.55
C THR A 70 -11.21 -28.50 -5.07
N LEU A 71 -11.40 -27.39 -5.80
CA LEU A 71 -12.47 -26.43 -5.58
C LEU A 71 -13.84 -27.09 -5.80
N ALA A 72 -14.69 -27.01 -4.79
CA ALA A 72 -16.06 -27.47 -4.89
C ALA A 72 -16.97 -26.38 -5.49
N GLU A 73 -18.07 -26.83 -6.09
CA GLU A 73 -19.14 -25.92 -6.47
C GLU A 73 -20.10 -25.68 -5.29
N PRO A 74 -20.59 -24.45 -5.11
CA PRO A 74 -21.60 -24.15 -4.10
C PRO A 74 -22.89 -24.93 -4.37
N GLN A 75 -23.61 -25.21 -3.28
CA GLN A 75 -24.93 -25.84 -3.34
C GLN A 75 -25.85 -25.08 -4.29
N ARG A 76 -26.70 -25.82 -5.02
CA ARG A 76 -27.58 -25.27 -6.06
C ARG A 76 -28.41 -24.08 -5.56
N MET A 77 -28.93 -24.13 -4.32
CA MET A 77 -29.71 -23.04 -3.73
C MET A 77 -28.94 -21.71 -3.66
N VAL A 78 -27.62 -21.74 -3.44
CA VAL A 78 -26.77 -20.53 -3.42
C VAL A 78 -26.68 -19.91 -4.81
N LYS A 79 -26.50 -20.75 -5.85
CA LYS A 79 -26.47 -20.30 -7.24
C LYS A 79 -27.84 -19.74 -7.67
N ASP A 80 -28.91 -20.44 -7.32
CA ASP A 80 -30.28 -20.02 -7.64
C ASP A 80 -30.60 -18.66 -6.97
N TYR A 81 -30.25 -18.48 -5.70
CA TYR A 81 -30.40 -17.20 -5.00
C TYR A 81 -29.62 -16.06 -5.67
N LEU A 82 -28.33 -16.26 -5.96
CA LEU A 82 -27.49 -15.27 -6.63
C LEU A 82 -28.05 -14.88 -8.00
N ASN A 83 -28.55 -15.87 -8.76
CA ASN A 83 -29.10 -15.67 -10.09
C ASN A 83 -30.38 -14.81 -10.10
N GLU A 84 -31.16 -14.85 -9.02
CA GLU A 84 -32.39 -14.07 -8.86
C GLU A 84 -32.15 -12.63 -8.40
N LEU A 85 -30.94 -12.31 -7.92
CA LEU A 85 -30.63 -10.97 -7.42
C LEU A 85 -30.82 -9.90 -8.50
N PRO A 86 -31.56 -8.81 -8.21
CA PRO A 86 -31.75 -7.71 -9.14
C PRO A 86 -30.50 -6.82 -9.17
N ILE A 87 -29.92 -6.64 -10.35
CA ILE A 87 -28.70 -5.88 -10.57
C ILE A 87 -28.88 -4.84 -11.68
N HIS A 88 -28.31 -3.66 -11.46
CA HIS A 88 -28.19 -2.59 -12.44
C HIS A 88 -27.14 -2.93 -13.50
N CYS A 89 -27.43 -2.55 -14.74
CA CYS A 89 -26.48 -2.59 -15.85
C CYS A 89 -25.17 -1.85 -15.50
N VAL A 90 -24.02 -2.36 -15.95
CA VAL A 90 -22.71 -1.69 -15.76
C VAL A 90 -22.66 -0.30 -16.41
N HIS A 91 -23.55 -0.03 -17.36
CA HIS A 91 -23.68 1.24 -18.07
C HIS A 91 -24.72 2.19 -17.45
N ILE A 92 -25.06 2.05 -16.16
CA ILE A 92 -25.96 2.99 -15.44
C ILE A 92 -25.50 4.44 -15.54
N ASN A 93 -24.19 4.68 -15.40
CA ASN A 93 -23.58 6.01 -15.52
C ASN A 93 -23.62 6.57 -16.96
N ARG A 94 -23.97 5.75 -17.96
CA ARG A 94 -24.18 6.18 -19.35
C ARG A 94 -25.65 6.35 -19.70
N GLY A 95 -26.56 6.09 -18.77
CA GLY A 95 -28.00 6.28 -18.90
C GLY A 95 -28.85 5.00 -18.92
N CYS A 96 -28.25 3.81 -18.78
CA CYS A 96 -29.04 2.58 -18.70
C CYS A 96 -29.72 2.44 -17.34
N GLN A 97 -31.05 2.53 -17.28
CA GLN A 97 -31.82 2.39 -16.04
C GLN A 97 -32.38 0.99 -15.81
N GLU A 98 -32.10 0.04 -16.70
CA GLU A 98 -32.60 -1.33 -16.62
C GLU A 98 -32.03 -2.07 -15.40
N ILE A 99 -32.93 -2.70 -14.65
CA ILE A 99 -32.62 -3.62 -13.56
C ILE A 99 -33.01 -5.01 -14.05
N VAL A 100 -32.05 -5.92 -14.09
CA VAL A 100 -32.25 -7.29 -14.56
C VAL A 100 -31.87 -8.26 -13.47
N GLN A 101 -32.40 -9.48 -13.53
CA GLN A 101 -31.88 -10.57 -12.69
C GLN A 101 -30.45 -10.91 -13.13
N LEU A 102 -29.58 -11.23 -12.17
CA LEU A 102 -28.16 -11.50 -12.43
C LEU A 102 -27.94 -12.54 -13.53
N GLN A 103 -28.77 -13.59 -13.60
CA GLN A 103 -28.70 -14.61 -14.67
C GLN A 103 -28.93 -14.09 -16.09
N HIS A 104 -29.61 -12.95 -16.24
CA HIS A 104 -29.92 -12.33 -17.53
C HIS A 104 -29.00 -11.15 -17.86
N LEU A 105 -28.07 -10.81 -16.98
CA LEU A 105 -27.21 -9.64 -17.11
C LEU A 105 -26.36 -9.68 -18.39
N ASP A 106 -25.67 -10.79 -18.66
CA ASP A 106 -24.81 -10.93 -19.84
C ASP A 106 -25.59 -10.75 -21.16
N ARG A 107 -26.83 -11.29 -21.20
CA ARG A 107 -27.73 -11.13 -22.36
C ARG A 107 -28.14 -9.67 -22.56
N HIS A 108 -28.41 -8.97 -21.47
CA HIS A 108 -28.72 -7.55 -21.51
C HIS A 108 -27.50 -6.72 -21.93
N GLU A 109 -26.32 -6.92 -21.32
CA GLU A 109 -25.11 -6.14 -21.62
C GLU A 109 -24.66 -6.31 -23.09
N ALA A 110 -24.85 -7.49 -23.69
CA ALA A 110 -24.57 -7.74 -25.10
C ALA A 110 -25.47 -6.92 -26.06
N THR A 111 -26.68 -6.57 -25.63
CA THR A 111 -27.69 -5.86 -26.43
C THR A 111 -27.96 -4.43 -25.96
N CYS A 112 -27.31 -3.99 -24.88
CA CYS A 112 -27.54 -2.70 -24.25
C CYS A 112 -27.22 -1.54 -25.21
N GLY A 113 -28.21 -0.66 -25.40
CA GLY A 113 -28.06 0.53 -26.26
C GLY A 113 -27.09 1.58 -25.70
N PHE A 114 -26.72 1.48 -24.42
CA PHE A 114 -25.81 2.41 -23.74
C PHE A 114 -24.36 1.93 -23.72
N THR A 115 -24.09 0.75 -24.27
CA THR A 115 -22.74 0.24 -24.47
C THR A 115 -21.94 1.26 -25.31
N PRO A 116 -20.71 1.62 -24.91
CA PRO A 116 -19.87 2.55 -25.66
C PRO A 116 -19.60 2.04 -27.08
N ALA A 117 -19.78 2.89 -28.09
CA ALA A 117 -19.44 2.61 -29.47
C ALA A 117 -18.69 3.79 -30.08
N VAL A 118 -17.68 3.50 -30.90
CA VAL A 118 -16.83 4.52 -31.55
C VAL A 118 -17.42 4.87 -32.91
N CYS A 119 -17.50 6.16 -33.21
CA CYS A 119 -17.95 6.69 -34.50
C CYS A 119 -17.10 6.15 -35.67
N THR A 120 -17.76 5.67 -36.72
CA THR A 120 -17.11 5.10 -37.92
C THR A 120 -16.74 6.13 -38.98
N ASN A 121 -17.21 7.38 -38.86
CA ASN A 121 -16.81 8.45 -39.76
C ASN A 121 -15.31 8.75 -39.59
N GLN A 122 -14.55 8.65 -40.69
CA GLN A 122 -13.12 8.92 -40.70
C GLN A 122 -12.82 10.32 -40.15
N GLY A 123 -12.02 10.37 -39.08
CA GLY A 123 -11.59 11.62 -38.43
C GLY A 123 -12.36 12.02 -37.17
N CYS A 124 -13.48 11.35 -36.84
CA CYS A 124 -14.27 11.72 -35.65
C CYS A 124 -13.71 11.17 -34.33
N GLY A 125 -13.53 9.85 -34.20
CA GLY A 125 -13.01 9.21 -32.97
C GLY A 125 -13.91 9.32 -31.73
N ALA A 126 -15.09 9.95 -31.81
CA ALA A 126 -15.99 10.13 -30.68
C ALA A 126 -16.57 8.79 -30.18
N THR A 127 -16.66 8.61 -28.85
CA THR A 127 -17.30 7.45 -28.22
C THR A 127 -18.69 7.83 -27.72
N VAL A 128 -19.72 7.37 -28.41
CA VAL A 128 -21.13 7.61 -28.09
C VAL A 128 -21.82 6.34 -27.59
N ASN A 129 -23.07 6.43 -27.15
CA ASN A 129 -23.85 5.25 -26.83
C ASN A 129 -24.25 4.53 -28.12
N LYS A 130 -24.21 3.19 -28.14
CA LYS A 130 -24.55 2.36 -29.32
C LYS A 130 -25.88 2.73 -29.98
N ARG A 131 -26.90 3.08 -29.19
CA ARG A 131 -28.22 3.51 -29.68
C ARG A 131 -28.19 4.86 -30.42
N ASP A 132 -27.25 5.72 -30.03
CA ASP A 132 -27.12 7.09 -30.55
C ASP A 132 -26.09 7.15 -31.69
N LEU A 133 -25.37 6.05 -31.95
CA LEU A 133 -24.29 5.97 -32.93
C LEU A 133 -24.75 6.34 -34.34
N ILE A 134 -25.87 5.78 -34.81
CA ILE A 134 -26.38 6.06 -36.15
C ILE A 134 -26.76 7.53 -36.28
N HIS A 135 -27.49 8.07 -35.31
CA HIS A 135 -27.91 9.47 -35.32
C HIS A 135 -26.72 10.42 -35.24
N HIS A 136 -25.71 10.07 -34.42
CA HIS A 136 -24.44 10.77 -34.41
C HIS A 136 -23.81 10.74 -35.80
N GLU A 137 -23.58 9.57 -36.39
CA GLU A 137 -22.91 9.42 -37.69
C GLU A 137 -23.64 10.10 -38.85
N SER A 138 -24.98 10.12 -38.84
CA SER A 138 -25.79 10.61 -39.96
C SER A 138 -26.25 12.06 -39.83
N GLU A 139 -26.38 12.62 -38.62
CA GLU A 139 -27.02 13.93 -38.41
C GLU A 139 -26.23 14.90 -37.52
N GLN A 140 -25.39 14.41 -36.60
CA GLN A 140 -24.67 15.25 -35.65
C GLN A 140 -23.17 15.31 -35.89
N CYS A 141 -22.60 14.28 -36.50
CA CYS A 141 -21.18 14.18 -36.76
C CYS A 141 -20.79 15.20 -37.83
N GLU A 142 -19.80 16.02 -37.49
CA GLU A 142 -19.23 17.04 -38.39
C GLU A 142 -18.47 16.41 -39.57
N PHE A 143 -18.09 15.13 -39.45
CA PHE A 143 -17.36 14.36 -40.46
C PHE A 143 -18.27 13.52 -41.37
N ARG A 144 -19.59 13.75 -41.34
CA ARG A 144 -20.57 12.98 -42.14
C ARG A 144 -20.54 13.34 -43.63
N LYS A 145 -20.83 12.37 -44.49
CA LYS A 145 -20.94 12.57 -45.95
C LYS A 145 -22.39 12.88 -46.35
N LEU A 146 -22.64 13.98 -47.06
CA LEU A 146 -23.97 14.39 -47.54
C LEU A 146 -24.17 14.03 -49.03
N LYS A 147 -25.39 13.57 -49.39
CA LYS A 147 -25.78 13.32 -50.79
C LYS A 147 -26.50 14.54 -51.39
N CYS A 148 -26.14 14.89 -52.62
CA CYS A 148 -26.67 16.03 -53.36
C CYS A 148 -28.11 15.79 -53.85
N HIS A 149 -29.01 16.73 -53.53
CA HIS A 149 -30.44 16.67 -53.83
C HIS A 149 -30.78 16.86 -55.33
N SER A 150 -29.81 17.30 -56.14
CA SER A 150 -30.02 17.64 -57.56
C SER A 150 -29.95 16.45 -58.52
N CYS A 151 -29.34 15.33 -58.13
CA CYS A 151 -29.10 14.21 -59.06
C CYS A 151 -29.50 12.81 -58.57
N GLY A 152 -29.88 12.64 -57.30
CA GLY A 152 -30.72 11.53 -56.82
C GLY A 152 -30.21 10.09 -56.95
N GLU A 153 -29.12 9.79 -57.67
CA GLU A 153 -28.49 8.47 -57.75
C GLU A 153 -27.08 8.59 -58.34
N THR A 154 -26.17 7.68 -57.96
CA THR A 154 -24.95 7.43 -58.74
C THR A 154 -25.38 7.04 -60.16
N MET A 155 -25.17 7.94 -61.13
CA MET A 155 -25.82 7.92 -62.45
C MET A 155 -25.56 6.63 -63.26
N LYS A 156 -26.64 5.84 -63.43
CA LYS A 156 -27.31 5.33 -64.66
C LYS A 156 -26.48 5.14 -65.96
N THR A 157 -26.71 4.18 -66.86
CA THR A 157 -27.65 3.04 -67.03
C THR A 157 -27.30 2.30 -68.33
N LEU A 158 -27.35 0.96 -68.29
CA LEU A 158 -27.82 -0.05 -69.28
C LEU A 158 -27.68 0.08 -70.81
N ALA A 159 -27.55 1.25 -71.43
CA ALA A 159 -27.29 1.36 -72.88
C ALA A 159 -25.85 0.96 -73.28
N ASN A 160 -24.99 0.73 -72.26
CA ASN A 160 -23.59 0.38 -72.42
C ASN A 160 -23.34 -1.14 -72.45
N MET A 161 -24.34 -1.99 -72.13
CA MET A 161 -24.12 -3.42 -71.92
C MET A 161 -23.92 -4.21 -73.23
N GLU A 162 -24.60 -3.84 -74.31
CA GLU A 162 -24.49 -4.54 -75.60
C GLU A 162 -23.21 -4.18 -76.36
N LYS A 163 -22.71 -2.94 -76.22
CA LYS A 163 -21.37 -2.54 -76.66
C LYS A 163 -20.24 -3.15 -75.82
N ARG A 164 -20.53 -3.55 -74.58
CA ARG A 164 -19.54 -4.16 -73.68
C ARG A 164 -19.27 -5.62 -74.00
N ILE A 165 -20.22 -6.41 -74.52
CA ILE A 165 -19.96 -7.84 -74.81
C ILE A 165 -18.98 -8.02 -75.96
N ALA A 166 -19.15 -7.30 -77.08
CA ALA A 166 -18.21 -7.34 -78.21
C ALA A 166 -16.84 -6.73 -77.87
N HIS A 167 -16.81 -5.75 -76.95
CA HIS A 167 -15.57 -5.17 -76.44
C HIS A 167 -14.91 -6.05 -75.36
N LEU A 168 -15.66 -6.89 -74.63
CA LEU A 168 -15.18 -7.79 -73.58
C LEU A 168 -14.42 -9.00 -74.15
N GLU A 169 -14.74 -9.47 -75.36
CA GLU A 169 -14.00 -10.57 -76.01
C GLU A 169 -12.63 -10.11 -76.53
N THR A 170 -12.56 -8.92 -77.15
CA THR A 170 -11.27 -8.32 -77.56
C THR A 170 -10.48 -7.80 -76.37
N ASN A 171 -11.18 -7.30 -75.34
CA ASN A 171 -10.55 -6.94 -74.08
C ASN A 171 -10.17 -8.17 -73.25
N MET A 172 -10.69 -9.39 -73.44
CA MET A 172 -10.24 -10.54 -72.66
C MET A 172 -8.81 -10.96 -73.04
N VAL A 173 -8.50 -11.03 -74.33
CA VAL A 173 -7.14 -11.34 -74.84
C VAL A 173 -6.18 -10.17 -74.55
N ALA A 174 -6.65 -8.93 -74.71
CA ALA A 174 -5.88 -7.76 -74.30
C ALA A 174 -5.73 -7.69 -72.77
N MET A 175 -6.73 -8.05 -71.96
CA MET A 175 -6.73 -8.06 -70.49
C MET A 175 -5.96 -9.24 -69.94
N GLU A 176 -5.71 -10.33 -70.66
CA GLU A 176 -4.80 -11.38 -70.20
C GLU A 176 -3.34 -10.93 -70.36
N THR A 177 -3.03 -10.29 -71.49
CA THR A 177 -1.71 -9.70 -71.75
C THR A 177 -1.46 -8.43 -70.92
N THR A 178 -2.52 -7.66 -70.68
CA THR A 178 -2.52 -6.43 -69.88
C THR A 178 -2.77 -6.71 -68.40
N MET A 179 -3.39 -7.81 -67.97
CA MET A 179 -3.33 -8.28 -66.57
C MET A 179 -1.96 -8.87 -66.30
N GLY A 180 -1.33 -9.59 -67.24
CA GLY A 180 0.05 -10.04 -67.06
C GLY A 180 1.03 -8.86 -66.90
N LYS A 181 0.93 -7.86 -67.81
CA LYS A 181 1.74 -6.64 -67.72
C LYS A 181 1.33 -5.75 -66.56
N ASN A 182 0.05 -5.47 -66.32
CA ASN A 182 -0.38 -4.65 -65.19
C ASN A 182 -0.21 -5.35 -63.85
N MET A 183 -0.26 -6.68 -63.75
CA MET A 183 0.06 -7.38 -62.50
C MET A 183 1.56 -7.35 -62.26
N ALA A 184 2.40 -7.46 -63.29
CA ALA A 184 3.84 -7.23 -63.17
C ALA A 184 4.17 -5.77 -62.84
N THR A 185 3.50 -4.79 -63.46
CA THR A 185 3.65 -3.36 -63.20
C THR A 185 3.08 -2.98 -61.84
N ASN A 186 1.92 -3.50 -61.44
CA ASN A 186 1.32 -3.26 -60.12
C ASN A 186 2.10 -3.98 -59.01
N ILE A 187 2.72 -5.14 -59.27
CA ILE A 187 3.64 -5.78 -58.31
C ILE A 187 4.93 -4.98 -58.23
N ALA A 188 5.45 -4.47 -59.34
CA ALA A 188 6.61 -3.58 -59.34
C ALA A 188 6.29 -2.26 -58.62
N GLU A 189 5.14 -1.64 -58.89
CA GLU A 189 4.68 -0.41 -58.26
C GLU A 189 4.29 -0.63 -56.80
N MET A 190 3.64 -1.74 -56.42
CA MET A 190 3.43 -2.10 -55.02
C MET A 190 4.75 -2.37 -54.31
N LYS A 191 5.73 -2.98 -54.99
CA LYS A 191 7.05 -3.19 -54.42
C LYS A 191 7.76 -1.85 -54.23
N THR A 192 7.69 -0.94 -55.19
CA THR A 192 8.26 0.40 -55.08
C THR A 192 7.52 1.24 -54.02
N ASP A 193 6.19 1.19 -53.95
CA ASP A 193 5.37 1.85 -52.92
C ASP A 193 5.60 1.23 -51.53
N MET A 194 5.83 -0.08 -51.45
CA MET A 194 6.16 -0.75 -50.18
C MET A 194 7.60 -0.47 -49.77
N GLU A 195 8.54 -0.36 -50.70
CA GLU A 195 9.91 0.10 -50.44
C GLU A 195 9.97 1.58 -50.06
N GLU A 196 9.11 2.43 -50.67
CA GLU A 196 8.98 3.85 -50.36
C GLU A 196 8.28 4.06 -49.02
N LYS A 197 7.24 3.27 -48.70
CA LYS A 197 6.60 3.24 -47.38
C LYS A 197 7.50 2.65 -46.32
N LEU A 198 8.29 1.63 -46.64
CA LEU A 198 9.31 1.10 -45.70
C LEU A 198 10.40 2.15 -45.48
N GLY A 199 10.79 2.89 -46.51
CA GLY A 199 11.67 4.05 -46.41
C GLY A 199 11.08 5.17 -45.57
N ALA A 200 9.79 5.48 -45.74
CA ALA A 200 9.05 6.46 -44.97
C ALA A 200 8.91 6.04 -43.50
N VAL A 201 8.54 4.79 -43.23
CA VAL A 201 8.50 4.23 -41.87
C VAL A 201 9.89 4.23 -41.24
N ASN A 202 10.94 3.90 -41.99
CA ASN A 202 12.30 3.94 -41.47
C ASN A 202 12.78 5.39 -41.23
N ASN A 203 12.33 6.34 -42.04
CA ASN A 203 12.53 7.77 -41.83
C ASN A 203 11.74 8.28 -40.62
N ASP A 204 10.51 7.80 -40.40
CA ASP A 204 9.67 8.12 -39.26
C ASP A 204 10.22 7.50 -37.97
N VAL A 205 10.72 6.27 -38.01
CA VAL A 205 11.41 5.62 -36.89
C VAL A 205 12.71 6.36 -36.58
N ARG A 206 13.46 6.78 -37.61
CA ARG A 206 14.64 7.63 -37.42
C ARG A 206 14.26 9.01 -36.89
N GLY A 207 13.16 9.58 -37.35
CA GLY A 207 12.62 10.86 -36.88
C GLY A 207 12.12 10.77 -35.43
N LEU A 208 11.47 9.68 -35.05
CA LEU A 208 11.09 9.36 -33.68
C LEU A 208 12.31 9.12 -32.80
N LYS A 209 13.35 8.44 -33.32
CA LYS A 209 14.61 8.26 -32.60
C LYS A 209 15.33 9.59 -32.39
N THR A 210 15.39 10.45 -33.41
CA THR A 210 15.94 11.80 -33.30
C THR A 210 15.10 12.67 -32.38
N ALA A 211 13.77 12.65 -32.48
CA ALA A 211 12.86 13.37 -31.60
C ALA A 211 12.88 12.84 -30.16
N LEU A 212 13.17 11.55 -29.95
CA LEU A 212 13.38 10.97 -28.64
C LEU A 212 14.73 11.43 -28.07
N ILE A 213 15.80 11.47 -28.87
CA ILE A 213 17.10 12.00 -28.45
C ILE A 213 17.02 13.50 -28.18
N GLU A 214 16.42 14.28 -29.07
CA GLU A 214 16.14 15.72 -28.88
C GLU A 214 15.18 15.95 -27.72
N GLY A 215 14.22 15.05 -27.50
CA GLY A 215 13.32 15.07 -26.35
C GLY A 215 14.08 14.80 -25.05
N PHE A 216 14.99 13.84 -25.03
CA PHE A 216 15.89 13.57 -23.90
C PHE A 216 16.89 14.71 -23.68
N ASP A 217 17.44 15.30 -24.73
CA ASP A 217 18.34 16.45 -24.64
C ASP A 217 17.59 17.72 -24.24
N GLN A 218 16.35 17.93 -24.69
CA GLN A 218 15.47 18.99 -24.18
C GLN A 218 15.07 18.73 -22.73
N MET A 219 14.84 17.48 -22.33
CA MET A 219 14.58 17.11 -20.93
C MET A 219 15.84 17.32 -20.08
N LYS A 220 17.02 17.06 -20.63
CA LYS A 220 18.32 17.33 -20.00
C LYS A 220 18.59 18.83 -19.91
N ASP A 221 18.26 19.61 -20.93
CA ASP A 221 18.34 21.07 -20.95
C ASP A 221 17.30 21.68 -19.99
N VAL A 222 16.11 21.08 -19.88
CA VAL A 222 15.09 21.44 -18.88
C VAL A 222 15.55 21.03 -17.50
N LEU A 223 16.24 19.91 -17.31
CA LEU A 223 16.84 19.49 -16.04
C LEU A 223 18.01 20.38 -15.66
N VAL A 224 18.85 20.81 -16.59
CA VAL A 224 19.96 21.77 -16.35
C VAL A 224 19.39 23.17 -16.09
N LYS A 225 18.38 23.62 -16.85
CA LYS A 225 17.66 24.88 -16.58
C LYS A 225 16.81 24.79 -15.31
N MET A 226 16.32 23.61 -14.92
CA MET A 226 15.67 23.36 -13.63
C MET A 226 16.70 23.33 -12.53
N GLU A 227 17.89 22.77 -12.72
CA GLU A 227 19.01 22.84 -11.76
C GLU A 227 19.51 24.26 -11.59
N ASP A 228 19.58 25.06 -12.66
CA ASP A 228 19.96 26.47 -12.60
C ASP A 228 18.83 27.34 -12.05
N ARG A 229 17.56 27.02 -12.36
CA ARG A 229 16.38 27.60 -11.69
C ARG A 229 16.24 27.10 -10.26
N ILE A 230 16.73 25.92 -9.90
CA ILE A 230 16.83 25.39 -8.54
C ILE A 230 17.99 26.09 -7.86
N LYS A 231 19.12 26.40 -8.48
CA LYS A 231 20.19 27.22 -7.87
C LYS A 231 19.72 28.66 -7.66
N GLU A 232 18.98 29.23 -8.62
CA GLU A 232 18.43 30.57 -8.55
C GLU A 232 17.21 30.66 -7.62
N ASN A 233 16.35 29.65 -7.59
CA ASN A 233 15.33 29.46 -6.56
C ASN A 233 15.97 29.08 -5.23
N THR A 234 17.07 28.35 -5.12
CA THR A 234 17.78 28.07 -3.85
C THR A 234 18.40 29.36 -3.31
N ARG A 235 18.80 30.29 -4.20
CA ARG A 235 19.15 31.67 -3.84
C ARG A 235 17.96 32.50 -3.36
N LYS A 236 16.73 32.23 -3.83
CA LYS A 236 15.48 32.88 -3.37
C LYS A 236 14.77 32.15 -2.21
N VAL A 237 14.96 30.83 -2.08
CA VAL A 237 14.40 29.86 -1.11
C VAL A 237 15.25 29.78 0.15
N ARG A 238 16.48 30.31 0.13
CA ARG A 238 17.17 30.73 1.36
C ARG A 238 16.30 31.61 2.29
N ASN A 239 15.18 32.16 1.78
CA ASN A 239 14.31 33.05 2.54
C ASN A 239 12.87 32.55 2.85
N THR A 240 12.47 31.29 2.62
CA THR A 240 11.13 30.82 3.09
C THR A 240 11.04 29.31 3.37
N ALA A 241 10.32 28.92 4.45
CA ALA A 241 10.40 27.65 5.19
C ALA A 241 9.34 26.56 4.85
N SER A 242 9.74 25.29 5.08
CA SER A 242 9.02 24.05 5.54
C SER A 242 7.93 23.34 4.70
N GLY A 243 8.03 21.99 4.66
CA GLY A 243 7.07 20.95 4.23
C GLY A 243 7.48 20.20 2.93
N ASP A 244 7.83 18.92 2.83
CA ASP A 244 7.80 17.75 3.72
C ASP A 244 9.05 16.89 3.41
N LYS A 245 9.83 16.54 4.44
CA LYS A 245 10.94 15.58 4.33
C LYS A 245 10.86 14.64 5.53
N GLU A 246 9.96 13.67 5.50
CA GLU A 246 9.89 12.64 6.53
C GLU A 246 11.16 11.76 6.44
N ASN A 247 12.00 11.81 7.48
CA ASN A 247 13.16 10.93 7.62
C ASN A 247 13.00 10.06 8.87
N ILE A 248 13.69 8.92 8.92
CA ILE A 248 13.66 8.03 10.08
C ILE A 248 15.01 8.13 10.78
N ILE A 249 15.04 8.47 12.07
CA ILE A 249 16.26 8.42 12.88
C ILE A 249 16.20 7.20 13.78
N VAL A 250 17.24 6.37 13.72
CA VAL A 250 17.43 5.19 14.58
C VAL A 250 18.62 5.42 15.51
N ALA A 251 18.48 5.08 16.78
CA ALA A 251 19.51 5.31 17.79
C ALA A 251 19.66 4.14 18.77
N GLY A 252 20.91 3.82 19.08
CA GLY A 252 21.24 2.82 20.08
C GLY A 252 20.83 1.40 19.70
N GLY A 253 20.61 0.60 20.72
CA GLY A 253 20.44 -0.84 20.63
C GLY A 253 21.44 -1.56 21.51
N ASP A 254 21.29 -2.88 21.61
CA ASP A 254 22.27 -3.72 22.26
C ASP A 254 23.63 -3.56 21.57
N GLU A 255 24.69 -3.51 22.36
CA GLU A 255 26.08 -3.34 21.91
C GLU A 255 26.44 -2.11 21.03
N THR A 256 25.49 -1.21 20.68
CA THR A 256 25.76 -0.05 19.81
C THR A 256 25.31 1.28 20.40
N GLY A 257 26.12 2.32 20.16
CA GLY A 257 25.79 3.72 20.45
C GLY A 257 25.52 4.53 19.18
N SER A 258 25.50 3.86 18.02
CA SER A 258 25.38 4.51 16.72
C SER A 258 23.99 5.12 16.53
N VAL A 259 23.97 6.20 15.76
CA VAL A 259 22.77 6.93 15.38
C VAL A 259 22.83 7.11 13.87
N GLU A 260 21.76 6.73 13.19
CA GLU A 260 21.69 6.78 11.72
C GLU A 260 20.37 7.43 11.32
N ILE A 261 20.38 8.15 10.21
CA ILE A 261 19.19 8.74 9.59
C ILE A 261 18.96 8.09 8.23
N PHE A 262 17.74 7.64 8.00
CA PHE A 262 17.27 7.15 6.72
C PHE A 262 16.44 8.23 6.03
N ASN A 263 16.93 8.69 4.88
CA ASN A 263 16.16 9.59 4.04
C ASN A 263 15.13 8.78 3.24
N TRP A 264 13.85 8.99 3.51
CA TRP A 264 12.78 8.21 2.90
C TRP A 264 12.70 8.38 1.38
N SER A 265 12.93 9.59 0.88
CA SER A 265 12.84 9.90 -0.54
C SER A 265 14.02 9.35 -1.34
N LEU A 266 15.22 9.46 -0.79
CA LEU A 266 16.46 9.01 -1.42
C LEU A 266 16.74 7.52 -1.17
N LYS A 267 16.09 6.92 -0.16
CA LYS A 267 16.35 5.56 0.33
C LYS A 267 17.83 5.38 0.69
N LEU A 268 18.39 6.36 1.39
CA LEU A 268 19.80 6.37 1.78
C LEU A 268 19.94 6.53 3.29
N TRP A 269 20.83 5.73 3.86
CA TRP A 269 21.31 5.86 5.22
C TRP A 269 22.45 6.87 5.29
N SER A 270 22.48 7.64 6.37
CA SER A 270 23.59 8.55 6.70
C SER A 270 23.87 8.49 8.19
N PRO A 271 25.15 8.47 8.61
CA PRO A 271 25.50 8.46 10.01
C PRO A 271 25.22 9.84 10.64
N LEU A 272 24.72 9.83 11.88
CA LEU A 272 24.65 10.99 12.75
C LEU A 272 25.64 10.84 13.92
N GLN A 273 25.73 11.86 14.78
CA GLN A 273 26.58 11.79 15.95
C GLN A 273 26.13 10.63 16.85
N SER A 274 27.05 9.71 17.16
CA SER A 274 26.79 8.61 18.08
C SER A 274 26.49 9.10 19.49
N MET A 275 25.66 8.37 20.21
CA MET A 275 25.35 8.65 21.61
C MET A 275 26.62 8.60 22.48
N PRO A 276 26.72 9.42 23.55
CA PRO A 276 27.87 9.42 24.45
C PRO A 276 28.07 8.08 25.15
N LYS A 277 26.97 7.38 25.44
CA LYS A 277 26.94 6.02 25.98
C LYS A 277 25.90 5.21 25.22
N LYS A 278 26.22 3.94 24.97
CA LYS A 278 25.31 2.99 24.34
C LYS A 278 24.09 2.77 25.24
N ARG A 279 22.91 2.69 24.64
CA ARG A 279 21.64 2.48 25.35
C ARG A 279 20.78 1.46 24.62
N TRP A 280 20.16 0.56 25.38
CA TRP A 280 19.20 -0.44 24.88
C TRP A 280 17.96 -0.49 25.78
N GLY A 281 16.83 -0.95 25.25
CA GLY A 281 15.55 -0.97 25.99
C GLY A 281 15.12 0.42 26.47
N ALA A 282 15.58 1.47 25.79
CA ALA A 282 15.19 2.85 26.02
C ALA A 282 14.00 3.21 25.11
N THR A 283 13.29 4.28 25.44
CA THR A 283 12.24 4.83 24.58
C THR A 283 12.69 6.18 24.01
N SER A 284 12.19 6.55 22.83
CA SER A 284 12.46 7.86 22.23
C SER A 284 11.20 8.53 21.74
N PHE A 285 11.26 9.85 21.70
CA PHE A 285 10.15 10.71 21.27
C PHE A 285 10.72 12.05 20.81
N LEU A 286 9.92 12.79 20.03
CA LEU A 286 10.26 14.14 19.62
C LEU A 286 9.68 15.16 20.59
N TYR A 287 10.50 16.12 21.00
CA TYR A 287 10.05 17.24 21.82
C TYR A 287 10.88 18.49 21.54
N ASN A 288 10.22 19.61 21.22
CA ASN A 288 10.86 20.91 20.93
C ASN A 288 12.04 20.80 19.94
N ASN A 289 11.84 20.11 18.81
CA ASN A 289 12.86 19.88 17.78
C ASN A 289 14.11 19.14 18.27
N HIS A 290 13.95 18.27 19.27
CA HIS A 290 14.98 17.35 19.72
C HIS A 290 14.44 15.93 19.70
N MET A 291 15.30 15.00 19.30
CA MET A 291 15.13 13.59 19.62
C MET A 291 15.52 13.41 21.08
N MET A 292 14.58 12.94 21.88
CA MET A 292 14.77 12.61 23.29
C MET A 292 14.93 11.09 23.40
N ILE A 293 15.88 10.61 24.22
CA ILE A 293 16.02 9.20 24.58
C ILE A 293 15.92 9.08 26.09
N ALA A 294 14.92 8.34 26.58
CA ALA A 294 14.60 8.20 27.99
C ALA A 294 14.95 6.82 28.53
N GLY A 295 15.70 6.79 29.63
CA GLY A 295 16.06 5.57 30.35
C GLY A 295 16.90 4.59 29.55
N GLY A 296 16.61 3.31 29.75
CA GLY A 296 17.28 2.16 29.15
C GLY A 296 18.39 1.58 30.02
N GLY A 297 18.93 0.44 29.58
CA GLY A 297 20.23 -0.05 30.01
C GLY A 297 21.33 0.78 29.38
N CYS A 298 22.37 1.10 30.13
CA CYS A 298 23.47 1.94 29.72
C CYS A 298 24.81 1.27 30.05
N THR A 299 25.70 1.17 29.06
CA THR A 299 27.00 0.52 29.25
C THR A 299 27.78 1.15 30.41
N GLY A 300 28.23 0.31 31.34
CA GLY A 300 28.99 0.72 32.54
C GLY A 300 28.18 1.46 33.61
N SER A 301 26.85 1.59 33.47
CA SER A 301 26.01 2.29 34.45
C SER A 301 24.75 1.51 34.85
N GLY A 302 24.49 0.35 34.23
CA GLY A 302 23.26 -0.41 34.46
C GLY A 302 22.05 0.33 33.91
N TYR A 303 20.88 0.17 34.52
CA TYR A 303 19.70 0.95 34.13
C TYR A 303 19.81 2.39 34.59
N VAL A 304 19.31 3.31 33.77
CA VAL A 304 19.38 4.73 34.05
C VAL A 304 18.00 5.37 34.05
N GLU A 305 17.88 6.48 34.78
CA GLU A 305 16.65 7.29 34.86
C GLU A 305 16.76 8.60 34.05
N ASN A 306 17.98 8.96 33.60
CA ASN A 306 18.22 10.22 32.91
C ASN A 306 17.82 10.13 31.43
N MET A 307 17.50 11.29 30.87
CA MET A 307 17.24 11.45 29.45
C MET A 307 18.39 12.20 28.78
N ILE A 308 18.67 11.84 27.53
CA ILE A 308 19.59 12.59 26.66
C ILE A 308 18.82 13.11 25.45
N ARG A 309 19.29 14.22 24.88
CA ARG A 309 18.67 14.84 23.72
C ARG A 309 19.69 15.19 22.65
N MET A 310 19.26 15.13 21.40
CA MET A 310 20.01 15.59 20.23
C MET A 310 19.11 16.49 19.40
N ASN A 311 19.63 17.63 18.94
CA ASN A 311 18.92 18.49 18.01
C ASN A 311 18.78 17.77 16.66
N ILE A 312 17.57 17.75 16.10
CA ILE A 312 17.27 17.11 14.80
C ILE A 312 17.25 18.11 13.65
N ASP A 313 17.44 19.41 13.93
CA ASP A 313 17.60 20.41 12.87
C ASP A 313 18.82 20.05 12.01
N LEU A 314 18.58 19.91 10.71
CA LEU A 314 19.59 19.61 9.71
C LEU A 314 20.45 20.84 9.37
N ASN A 315 20.20 21.99 9.99
CA ASN A 315 21.05 23.16 9.83
C ASN A 315 22.47 22.87 10.36
N PRO A 316 23.49 22.82 9.48
CA PRO A 316 24.87 22.49 9.85
C PRO A 316 25.51 23.52 10.81
N ASP A 317 24.94 24.72 10.94
CA ASP A 317 25.40 25.74 11.87
C ASP A 317 24.92 25.49 13.32
N LEU A 318 23.93 24.61 13.51
CA LEU A 318 23.48 24.16 14.82
C LEU A 318 24.18 22.86 15.18
N SER A 319 24.92 22.89 16.28
CA SER A 319 25.69 21.74 16.71
C SER A 319 24.74 20.59 17.10
N THR A 320 24.81 19.46 16.40
CA THR A 320 24.09 18.21 16.69
C THR A 320 24.72 17.45 17.85
N HIS A 321 25.02 18.15 18.95
CA HIS A 321 25.62 17.54 20.14
C HIS A 321 24.56 16.90 21.02
N TRP A 322 24.87 15.70 21.52
CA TRP A 322 24.13 15.09 22.61
C TRP A 322 24.29 15.89 23.89
N ASN A 323 23.16 16.17 24.54
CA ASN A 323 23.11 16.88 25.83
C ASN A 323 22.26 16.10 26.83
N ASP A 324 22.66 16.14 28.10
CA ASP A 324 21.83 15.64 29.19
C ASP A 324 20.60 16.53 29.38
N CYS A 325 19.48 15.92 29.75
CA CYS A 325 18.28 16.60 30.19
C CYS A 325 18.15 16.54 31.71
N ALA A 326 17.63 17.61 32.31
CA ALA A 326 17.34 17.64 33.74
C ALA A 326 16.16 16.74 34.13
N VAL A 327 15.31 16.38 33.16
CA VAL A 327 14.17 15.46 33.34
C VAL A 327 14.67 14.07 33.72
N LYS A 328 14.01 13.46 34.70
CA LYS A 328 14.27 12.09 35.14
C LYS A 328 13.00 11.26 35.09
N LEU A 329 13.17 9.98 34.79
CA LEU A 329 12.13 8.97 34.92
C LEU A 329 11.81 8.69 36.41
N PRO A 330 10.65 8.10 36.73
CA PRO A 330 10.26 7.74 38.10
C PRO A 330 11.25 6.80 38.80
N ALA A 331 12.02 6.04 38.04
CA ALA A 331 13.08 5.16 38.51
C ALA A 331 14.08 4.90 37.37
N LYS A 332 15.15 4.18 37.68
CA LYS A 332 16.03 3.58 36.68
C LYS A 332 15.28 2.47 35.94
N LEU A 333 14.89 2.74 34.69
CA LEU A 333 13.97 1.89 33.92
C LEU A 333 14.57 1.44 32.60
N ALA A 334 14.36 0.17 32.24
CA ALA A 334 14.60 -0.39 30.91
C ALA A 334 13.39 -1.21 30.44
N TYR A 335 13.21 -1.39 29.13
CA TYR A 335 12.08 -2.12 28.54
C TYR A 335 10.70 -1.58 28.99
N HIS A 336 10.65 -0.29 29.32
CA HIS A 336 9.42 0.45 29.57
C HIS A 336 8.88 0.97 28.24
N SER A 337 7.61 1.37 28.21
CA SER A 337 7.07 2.11 27.07
C SER A 337 6.79 3.56 27.47
N SER A 338 6.90 4.47 26.52
CA SER A 338 6.59 5.88 26.75
C SER A 338 5.97 6.54 25.54
N VAL A 339 5.02 7.44 25.79
CA VAL A 339 4.33 8.21 24.75
C VAL A 339 4.17 9.66 25.19
N LEU A 340 4.23 10.58 24.23
CA LEU A 340 3.99 12.00 24.50
C LEU A 340 2.49 12.31 24.43
N TYR A 341 1.95 12.92 25.49
CA TYR A 341 0.56 13.37 25.54
C TYR A 341 0.48 14.73 26.24
N ASN A 342 -0.11 15.73 25.59
CA ASN A 342 -0.23 17.11 26.11
C ASN A 342 1.08 17.68 26.67
N ASN A 343 2.19 17.53 25.94
CA ASN A 343 3.54 17.95 26.34
C ASN A 343 4.09 17.29 27.63
N GLN A 344 3.51 16.18 28.05
CA GLN A 344 3.97 15.36 29.16
C GLN A 344 4.30 13.97 28.66
N LEU A 345 5.30 13.35 29.27
CA LEU A 345 5.69 12.00 28.95
C LEU A 345 4.91 11.04 29.84
N MET A 346 4.09 10.19 29.22
CA MET A 346 3.47 9.06 29.90
C MET A 346 4.44 7.90 29.87
N VAL A 347 4.72 7.29 31.03
CA VAL A 347 5.67 6.20 31.19
C VAL A 347 4.96 5.01 31.83
N THR A 348 5.02 3.85 31.17
CA THR A 348 4.31 2.64 31.61
C THR A 348 5.30 1.48 31.79
N GLY A 349 5.15 0.75 32.90
CA GLY A 349 5.85 -0.51 33.17
C GLY A 349 7.38 -0.44 33.09
N GLY A 350 8.00 -1.53 32.64
CA GLY A 350 9.44 -1.73 32.50
C GLY A 350 10.12 -2.39 33.71
N CYS A 351 11.41 -2.68 33.55
CA CYS A 351 12.29 -3.24 34.58
C CYS A 351 12.87 -2.12 35.46
N ILE A 352 12.67 -2.19 36.77
CA ILE A 352 13.18 -1.23 37.76
C ILE A 352 14.51 -1.72 38.32
N GLU A 353 15.58 -0.99 38.08
CA GLU A 353 16.96 -1.21 38.58
C GLU A 353 17.63 -2.54 38.16
N SER A 354 16.85 -3.60 37.90
CA SER A 354 17.28 -4.94 37.52
C SER A 354 16.19 -5.68 36.75
N PHE A 355 16.58 -6.71 36.01
CA PHE A 355 15.68 -7.53 35.18
C PHE A 355 14.60 -8.30 35.98
N ASN A 356 14.74 -8.44 37.30
CA ASN A 356 13.85 -9.24 38.14
C ASN A 356 12.71 -8.44 38.78
N LYS A 357 12.67 -7.13 38.57
CA LYS A 357 11.68 -6.25 39.19
C LYS A 357 10.90 -5.50 38.12
N THR A 358 9.74 -6.04 37.79
CA THR A 358 8.86 -5.47 36.78
C THR A 358 7.88 -4.47 37.41
N SER A 359 7.65 -3.35 36.73
CA SER A 359 6.76 -2.28 37.17
C SER A 359 5.33 -2.50 36.68
N ASP A 360 4.37 -2.15 37.51
CA ASP A 360 2.94 -1.99 37.19
C ASP A 360 2.57 -0.50 37.01
N GLY A 361 3.47 0.44 37.24
CA GLY A 361 3.13 1.85 37.35
C GLY A 361 2.90 2.56 36.01
N ILE A 362 1.88 3.41 35.97
CA ILE A 362 1.64 4.43 34.95
C ILE A 362 1.99 5.78 35.58
N HIS A 363 2.95 6.49 34.97
CA HIS A 363 3.45 7.76 35.46
C HIS A 363 3.33 8.86 34.42
N GLU A 364 3.04 10.07 34.90
CA GLU A 364 3.12 11.31 34.16
C GLU A 364 4.42 12.03 34.55
N VAL A 365 5.24 12.37 33.56
CA VAL A 365 6.50 13.09 33.74
C VAL A 365 6.44 14.44 33.02
N GLN A 366 6.59 15.52 33.75
CA GLN A 366 6.67 16.86 33.18
C GLN A 366 8.02 17.09 32.50
N LEU A 367 7.98 17.53 31.24
CA LEU A 367 9.17 17.82 30.45
C LEU A 367 9.72 19.24 30.66
N VAL A 368 9.01 20.05 31.45
CA VAL A 368 9.38 21.43 31.81
C VAL A 368 9.54 21.54 33.32
N PRO A 369 10.35 22.51 33.83
CA PRO A 369 10.47 22.76 35.26
C PRO A 369 9.09 22.92 35.92
N PRO A 370 8.84 22.27 37.08
CA PRO A 370 9.81 21.65 37.99
C PRO A 370 10.20 20.19 37.67
N TYR A 371 9.84 19.66 36.51
CA TYR A 371 10.09 18.26 36.11
C TYR A 371 9.45 17.24 37.06
N ALA A 372 8.24 17.57 37.53
CA ALA A 372 7.52 16.71 38.47
C ALA A 372 7.18 15.35 37.83
N VAL A 373 7.23 14.31 38.66
CA VAL A 373 6.79 12.96 38.31
C VAL A 373 5.61 12.60 39.20
N LYS A 374 4.51 12.20 38.57
CA LYS A 374 3.26 11.83 39.24
C LYS A 374 2.87 10.39 38.88
N MET A 375 2.68 9.54 39.86
CA MET A 375 2.05 8.23 39.65
C MET A 375 0.55 8.43 39.46
N LEU A 376 0.01 7.98 38.34
CA LEU A 376 -1.41 8.09 38.04
C LEU A 376 -2.17 6.88 38.57
N LEU A 377 -1.72 5.69 38.21
CA LEU A 377 -2.36 4.43 38.51
C LEU A 377 -1.37 3.25 38.40
N ARG A 378 -1.71 2.12 39.02
CA ARG A 378 -1.04 0.84 38.84
C ARG A 378 -1.87 -0.07 37.93
N MET A 379 -1.27 -0.56 36.87
CA MET A 379 -1.85 -1.53 35.95
C MET A 379 -2.26 -2.80 36.70
N PRO A 380 -3.29 -3.51 36.22
CA PRO A 380 -3.71 -4.79 36.82
C PRO A 380 -2.60 -5.85 36.83
N GLU A 381 -1.73 -5.82 35.82
CA GLU A 381 -0.59 -6.73 35.68
C GLU A 381 0.67 -5.90 35.46
N GLN A 382 1.77 -6.27 36.13
CA GLN A 382 3.09 -5.70 35.89
C GLN A 382 3.60 -6.13 34.51
N ARG A 383 4.29 -5.23 33.78
CA ARG A 383 4.74 -5.51 32.41
C ARG A 383 6.10 -4.92 32.12
N GLN A 384 6.92 -5.66 31.38
CA GLN A 384 8.12 -5.19 30.70
C GLN A 384 8.12 -5.69 29.25
N GLY A 385 8.79 -4.98 28.35
CA GLY A 385 8.80 -5.32 26.93
C GLY A 385 7.41 -5.26 26.31
N HIS A 386 6.50 -4.47 26.90
CA HIS A 386 5.16 -4.23 26.38
C HIS A 386 5.13 -3.01 25.47
N SER A 387 4.07 -2.90 24.70
CA SER A 387 3.77 -1.74 23.86
C SER A 387 2.77 -0.82 24.55
N THR A 388 2.90 0.49 24.37
CA THR A 388 1.90 1.48 24.77
C THR A 388 1.71 2.47 23.64
N GLU A 389 0.47 2.65 23.20
CA GLU A 389 0.10 3.59 22.14
C GLU A 389 -0.94 4.59 22.65
N ILE A 390 -0.83 5.85 22.22
CA ILE A 390 -1.79 6.91 22.56
C ILE A 390 -2.89 6.99 21.50
N ILE A 391 -4.14 6.88 21.94
CA ILE A 391 -5.32 7.01 21.08
C ILE A 391 -6.31 7.92 21.77
N ASP A 392 -6.42 9.12 21.22
CA ASP A 392 -7.15 10.24 21.79
C ASP A 392 -6.70 10.51 23.24
N ASP A 393 -7.55 10.27 24.23
CA ASP A 393 -7.25 10.45 25.66
C ASP A 393 -6.96 9.11 26.38
N ASN A 394 -6.62 8.05 25.64
CA ASN A 394 -6.41 6.73 26.20
C ASN A 394 -5.02 6.16 25.86
N LEU A 395 -4.37 5.59 26.86
CA LEU A 395 -3.19 4.75 26.68
C LEU A 395 -3.65 3.31 26.48
N LEU A 396 -3.34 2.74 25.34
CA LEU A 396 -3.61 1.35 25.06
C LEU A 396 -2.33 0.53 25.21
N ILE A 397 -2.35 -0.40 26.16
CA ILE A 397 -1.18 -1.14 26.65
C ILE A 397 -1.39 -2.62 26.31
N PHE A 398 -0.45 -3.23 25.59
CA PHE A 398 -0.57 -4.62 25.14
C PHE A 398 0.65 -5.45 25.50
N GLY A 399 0.40 -6.73 25.76
CA GLY A 399 1.42 -7.77 25.86
C GLY A 399 2.47 -7.48 26.94
N GLY A 400 3.73 -7.76 26.62
CA GLY A 400 4.85 -7.76 27.55
C GLY A 400 4.91 -9.03 28.39
N GLY A 401 5.81 -9.06 29.35
CA GLY A 401 5.93 -10.15 30.32
C GLY A 401 5.91 -9.65 31.76
N THR A 402 5.40 -10.48 32.67
CA THR A 402 5.51 -10.18 34.12
C THR A 402 6.90 -10.50 34.67
N THR A 403 7.67 -11.33 33.94
CA THR A 403 9.07 -11.64 34.20
C THR A 403 9.84 -11.72 32.87
N GLN A 404 11.13 -12.04 32.90
CA GLN A 404 11.94 -12.23 31.69
C GLN A 404 11.73 -13.59 31.02
N LYS A 405 10.92 -14.47 31.61
CA LYS A 405 10.65 -15.79 31.04
C LYS A 405 9.51 -15.66 30.04
N SER A 406 9.71 -16.16 28.83
CA SER A 406 8.68 -16.17 27.78
C SER A 406 7.35 -16.82 28.22
N LYS A 407 7.41 -17.79 29.14
CA LYS A 407 6.21 -18.43 29.71
C LYS A 407 5.28 -17.48 30.46
N ASP A 408 5.83 -16.36 30.93
CA ASP A 408 5.14 -15.31 31.68
C ASP A 408 4.79 -14.11 30.76
N ASN A 409 4.87 -14.30 29.44
CA ASN A 409 4.37 -13.35 28.46
C ASN A 409 2.85 -13.26 28.55
N LEU A 410 2.33 -12.09 28.20
CA LEU A 410 0.94 -11.75 28.30
C LEU A 410 0.35 -11.54 26.91
N SER A 411 -0.92 -11.92 26.72
CA SER A 411 -1.74 -11.50 25.58
C SER A 411 -2.67 -10.34 25.95
N SER A 412 -2.76 -9.99 27.22
CA SER A 412 -3.72 -9.04 27.74
C SER A 412 -3.51 -7.63 27.19
N ALA A 413 -4.64 -6.96 27.00
CA ALA A 413 -4.76 -5.60 26.50
C ALA A 413 -5.48 -4.74 27.54
N VAL A 414 -4.93 -3.57 27.87
CA VAL A 414 -5.49 -2.66 28.87
C VAL A 414 -5.61 -1.27 28.27
N LEU A 415 -6.81 -0.70 28.30
CA LEU A 415 -7.07 0.68 27.92
C LEU A 415 -7.15 1.53 29.19
N TYR A 416 -6.22 2.45 29.36
CA TYR A 416 -6.19 3.38 30.48
C TYR A 416 -6.63 4.77 30.02
N ASN A 417 -7.71 5.29 30.61
CA ASN A 417 -8.24 6.61 30.28
C ASN A 417 -7.54 7.69 31.13
N LEU A 418 -6.86 8.63 30.46
CA LEU A 418 -6.08 9.68 31.10
C LEU A 418 -6.94 10.72 31.84
N LYS A 419 -8.23 10.86 31.48
CA LYS A 419 -9.16 11.82 32.07
C LYS A 419 -9.85 11.26 33.31
N THR A 420 -10.30 10.00 33.26
CA THR A 420 -11.00 9.36 34.38
C THR A 420 -10.07 8.65 35.34
N ASN A 421 -8.81 8.41 34.95
CA ASN A 421 -7.82 7.62 35.71
C ASN A 421 -8.31 6.19 35.98
N GLU A 422 -8.92 5.57 34.97
CA GLU A 422 -9.48 4.22 35.06
C GLU A 422 -8.88 3.28 34.00
N CYS A 423 -8.69 2.02 34.37
CA CYS A 423 -8.31 0.96 33.44
C CYS A 423 -9.53 0.12 33.06
N LYS A 424 -9.68 -0.11 31.76
CA LYS A 424 -10.59 -1.09 31.18
C LYS A 424 -9.78 -2.24 30.58
N GLN A 425 -10.13 -3.47 30.96
CA GLN A 425 -9.62 -4.66 30.28
C GLN A 425 -10.25 -4.73 28.88
N MET A 426 -9.40 -4.90 27.87
CA MET A 426 -9.80 -5.03 26.47
C MET A 426 -9.71 -6.50 26.03
N VAL A 427 -10.32 -6.83 24.89
CA VAL A 427 -10.11 -8.16 24.26
C VAL A 427 -8.60 -8.39 24.05
N PRO A 428 -8.05 -9.51 24.54
CA PRO A 428 -6.62 -9.80 24.44
C PRO A 428 -6.18 -10.06 23.00
N LEU A 429 -4.87 -9.96 22.76
CA LEU A 429 -4.25 -10.42 21.52
C LEU A 429 -4.45 -11.94 21.32
N PRO A 430 -4.41 -12.44 20.08
CA PRO A 430 -4.57 -13.87 19.78
C PRO A 430 -3.54 -14.79 20.45
N TYR A 431 -2.38 -14.25 20.83
CA TYR A 431 -1.30 -14.98 21.49
C TYR A 431 -0.53 -14.07 22.45
N GLU A 432 0.19 -14.68 23.40
CA GLU A 432 1.06 -13.96 24.33
C GLU A 432 2.35 -13.50 23.64
N VAL A 433 2.73 -12.24 23.85
CA VAL A 433 3.88 -11.63 23.17
C VAL A 433 4.57 -10.59 24.04
N CYS A 434 5.90 -10.57 24.02
CA CYS A 434 6.71 -9.48 24.56
C CYS A 434 7.79 -9.05 23.55
N ASP A 435 8.45 -7.92 23.81
CA ASP A 435 9.51 -7.34 23.00
C ASP A 435 9.11 -7.09 21.54
N MET A 436 7.83 -6.82 21.31
CA MET A 436 7.25 -6.46 20.02
C MET A 436 7.39 -4.96 19.77
N ALA A 437 7.33 -4.57 18.50
CA ALA A 437 7.08 -3.19 18.11
C ALA A 437 5.57 -2.95 17.99
N SER A 438 5.16 -1.69 18.15
CA SER A 438 3.80 -1.24 17.84
C SER A 438 3.83 0.09 17.11
N VAL A 439 2.83 0.30 16.25
CA VAL A 439 2.59 1.59 15.60
C VAL A 439 1.09 1.85 15.45
N ARG A 440 0.69 3.11 15.48
CA ARG A 440 -0.69 3.53 15.17
C ARG A 440 -0.89 3.69 13.67
N TRP A 441 -1.96 3.09 13.14
CA TRP A 441 -2.44 3.25 11.77
C TRP A 441 -3.93 3.64 11.77
N GLY A 442 -4.21 4.94 11.70
CA GLY A 442 -5.56 5.48 11.84
C GLY A 442 -6.17 5.17 13.22
N ASP A 443 -7.27 4.41 13.23
CA ASP A 443 -7.97 3.91 14.43
C ASP A 443 -7.48 2.53 14.90
N ASN A 444 -6.46 1.97 14.23
CA ASN A 444 -5.91 0.66 14.52
C ASN A 444 -4.51 0.78 15.13
N ILE A 445 -4.14 -0.22 15.92
CA ILE A 445 -2.76 -0.44 16.35
C ILE A 445 -2.22 -1.67 15.63
N VAL A 446 -1.03 -1.57 15.06
CA VAL A 446 -0.34 -2.69 14.45
C VAL A 446 0.75 -3.16 15.40
N VAL A 447 0.67 -4.42 15.82
CA VAL A 447 1.63 -5.11 16.68
C VAL A 447 2.50 -6.01 15.81
N ILE A 448 3.82 -5.91 15.95
CA ILE A 448 4.78 -6.41 14.97
C ILE A 448 5.87 -7.21 15.69
N GLY A 449 6.02 -8.49 15.33
CA GLY A 449 7.07 -9.36 15.83
C GLY A 449 7.00 -9.60 17.33
N GLY A 450 8.16 -9.67 17.97
CA GLY A 450 8.33 -10.00 19.39
C GLY A 450 8.69 -11.47 19.60
N VAL A 451 8.53 -11.93 20.83
CA VAL A 451 8.76 -13.32 21.23
C VAL A 451 7.49 -13.91 21.85
N GLY A 452 7.11 -15.09 21.36
CA GLY A 452 5.94 -15.83 21.83
C GLY A 452 6.19 -16.51 23.18
N LYS A 453 5.12 -17.10 23.75
CA LYS A 453 5.19 -17.83 25.03
C LYS A 453 6.16 -19.01 25.04
N ASP A 454 6.30 -19.65 23.89
CA ASP A 454 7.21 -20.76 23.64
C ASP A 454 8.68 -20.33 23.58
N GLY A 455 8.93 -19.02 23.53
CA GLY A 455 10.28 -18.44 23.43
C GLY A 455 10.75 -18.27 21.99
N ASN A 456 9.89 -18.49 21.00
CA ASN A 456 10.23 -18.31 19.60
C ASN A 456 10.00 -16.86 19.14
N GLU A 457 10.94 -16.32 18.38
CA GLU A 457 10.81 -15.03 17.71
C GLU A 457 9.72 -15.08 16.65
N LEU A 458 9.01 -13.97 16.49
CA LEU A 458 7.82 -13.89 15.64
C LEU A 458 8.09 -12.98 14.43
N ASP A 459 7.58 -13.40 13.27
CA ASP A 459 7.41 -12.59 12.05
C ASP A 459 5.98 -12.03 11.96
N THR A 460 5.17 -12.34 12.96
CA THR A 460 3.74 -12.16 12.91
C THR A 460 3.35 -10.70 13.10
N VAL A 461 2.35 -10.26 12.35
CA VAL A 461 1.84 -8.89 12.41
C VAL A 461 0.33 -8.90 12.62
N ILE A 462 -0.12 -8.20 13.66
CA ILE A 462 -1.53 -8.11 14.04
C ILE A 462 -1.99 -6.66 13.92
N MET A 463 -3.09 -6.42 13.22
CA MET A 463 -3.84 -5.18 13.29
C MET A 463 -4.98 -5.31 14.31
N TYR A 464 -4.93 -4.54 15.37
CA TYR A 464 -5.94 -4.47 16.41
C TYR A 464 -6.79 -3.20 16.24
N ASN A 465 -8.09 -3.36 16.01
CA ASN A 465 -9.02 -2.24 15.94
C ASN A 465 -9.54 -1.91 17.34
N VAL A 466 -9.29 -0.68 17.80
CA VAL A 466 -9.57 -0.30 19.19
C VAL A 466 -11.06 -0.09 19.46
N LYS A 467 -11.83 0.28 18.44
CA LYS A 467 -13.27 0.51 18.56
C LYS A 467 -14.06 -0.79 18.57
N THR A 468 -13.69 -1.76 17.73
CA THR A 468 -14.37 -3.05 17.63
C THR A 468 -13.76 -4.12 18.54
N GLU A 469 -12.56 -3.86 19.10
CA GLU A 469 -11.79 -4.80 19.92
C GLU A 469 -11.43 -6.10 19.18
N GLN A 470 -11.38 -6.03 17.84
CA GLN A 470 -11.05 -7.17 16.98
C GLN A 470 -9.62 -7.09 16.46
N SER A 471 -8.92 -8.23 16.52
CA SER A 471 -7.60 -8.42 15.94
C SER A 471 -7.67 -9.15 14.59
N HIS A 472 -6.92 -8.66 13.61
CA HIS A 472 -6.79 -9.26 12.28
C HIS A 472 -5.32 -9.48 11.95
N MET A 473 -5.00 -10.61 11.34
CA MET A 473 -3.64 -10.93 10.93
C MET A 473 -3.31 -10.21 9.62
N LEU A 474 -2.18 -9.50 9.60
CA LEU A 474 -1.58 -8.97 8.39
C LEU A 474 -0.59 -10.00 7.80
N PRO A 475 -0.13 -9.83 6.54
CA PRO A 475 0.95 -10.63 6.00
C PRO A 475 2.16 -10.62 6.94
N PRO A 476 2.77 -11.77 7.22
CA PRO A 476 3.93 -11.82 8.10
C PRO A 476 5.13 -11.10 7.47
N MET A 477 6.03 -10.60 8.32
CA MET A 477 7.34 -10.09 7.91
C MET A 477 8.14 -11.20 7.22
N ARG A 478 9.18 -10.83 6.46
CA ARG A 478 10.10 -11.83 5.89
C ARG A 478 11.00 -12.43 6.95
N CYS A 479 11.40 -11.62 7.93
CA CYS A 479 12.26 -12.04 9.03
C CYS A 479 11.50 -12.04 10.36
N LYS A 480 11.69 -13.10 11.15
CA LYS A 480 11.29 -13.15 12.55
C LYS A 480 12.21 -12.29 13.39
N ARG A 481 11.65 -11.49 14.29
CA ARG A 481 12.38 -10.47 15.03
C ARG A 481 11.77 -10.25 16.42
N ARG A 482 12.58 -10.25 17.47
CA ARG A 482 12.24 -9.61 18.77
C ARG A 482 13.06 -8.35 19.00
N GLY A 483 12.55 -7.43 19.80
CA GLY A 483 13.23 -6.16 20.10
C GLY A 483 13.47 -5.30 18.86
N CYS A 484 12.65 -5.45 17.81
CA CYS A 484 12.67 -4.56 16.65
C CYS A 484 12.00 -3.23 16.99
N ALA A 485 12.20 -2.24 16.13
CA ALA A 485 11.49 -0.98 16.20
C ALA A 485 10.67 -0.78 14.91
N ALA A 486 9.56 -0.06 15.00
CA ALA A 486 8.71 0.22 13.84
C ALA A 486 8.22 1.66 13.84
N VAL A 487 8.00 2.21 12.64
CA VAL A 487 7.42 3.53 12.41
C VAL A 487 6.44 3.52 11.25
N VAL A 488 5.57 4.53 11.18
CA VAL A 488 4.70 4.78 10.04
C VAL A 488 5.21 5.98 9.25
N ILE A 489 5.30 5.84 7.93
CA ILE A 489 5.68 6.92 7.01
C ILE A 489 4.84 6.84 5.73
N GLY A 490 4.08 7.89 5.45
CA GLY A 490 3.02 7.86 4.44
C GLY A 490 2.08 6.65 4.62
N ASN A 491 2.04 5.75 3.63
CA ASN A 491 1.22 4.53 3.63
C ASN A 491 1.99 3.24 3.98
N ASN A 492 3.14 3.39 4.65
CA ASN A 492 4.05 2.29 4.93
C ASN A 492 4.32 2.15 6.43
N ILE A 493 4.37 0.92 6.91
CA ILE A 493 5.01 0.57 8.18
C ILE A 493 6.44 0.16 7.86
N VAL A 494 7.41 0.78 8.48
CA VAL A 494 8.83 0.43 8.35
C VAL A 494 9.30 -0.23 9.62
N VAL A 495 9.83 -1.44 9.52
CA VAL A 495 10.36 -2.25 10.63
C VAL A 495 11.87 -2.34 10.50
N LEU A 496 12.58 -2.06 11.58
CA LEU A 496 14.04 -1.94 11.60
C LEU A 496 14.63 -2.90 12.63
N GLY A 497 15.68 -3.62 12.23
CA GLY A 497 16.51 -4.44 13.12
C GLY A 497 15.74 -5.46 13.96
N GLY A 498 16.17 -5.63 15.21
CA GLY A 498 15.72 -6.70 16.09
C GLY A 498 16.70 -7.86 16.10
N MET A 499 16.38 -8.89 16.87
CA MET A 499 17.16 -10.11 17.06
C MET A 499 16.41 -11.29 16.45
N ASP A 500 17.13 -12.13 15.71
CA ASP A 500 16.58 -13.35 15.08
C ASP A 500 16.53 -14.55 16.05
N GLU A 501 16.02 -15.69 15.56
CA GLU A 501 15.94 -16.95 16.32
C GLU A 501 17.31 -17.54 16.70
N GLN A 502 18.39 -17.10 16.05
CA GLN A 502 19.75 -17.51 16.37
C GLN A 502 20.41 -16.59 17.40
N GLY A 503 19.72 -15.52 17.81
CA GLY A 503 20.23 -14.51 18.73
C GLY A 503 21.13 -13.47 18.06
N HIS A 504 21.12 -13.37 16.73
CA HIS A 504 21.89 -12.35 16.01
C HIS A 504 21.05 -11.09 15.80
N ASP A 505 21.66 -9.96 16.14
CA ASP A 505 21.12 -8.64 15.81
C ASP A 505 21.08 -8.42 14.30
N GLN A 506 20.02 -7.77 13.83
CA GLN A 506 19.73 -7.61 12.40
C GLN A 506 20.02 -6.19 11.91
N LYS A 507 20.47 -6.08 10.66
CA LYS A 507 20.59 -4.81 9.91
C LYS A 507 19.41 -4.55 8.99
N SER A 508 18.64 -5.61 8.72
CA SER A 508 17.59 -5.61 7.72
C SER A 508 16.45 -4.66 8.10
N VAL A 509 15.92 -4.01 7.08
CA VAL A 509 14.83 -3.06 7.15
C VAL A 509 13.77 -3.51 6.16
N GLU A 510 12.53 -3.62 6.61
CA GLU A 510 11.41 -4.06 5.78
C GLU A 510 10.29 -3.03 5.86
N ALA A 511 9.58 -2.81 4.76
CA ALA A 511 8.42 -1.94 4.72
C ALA A 511 7.18 -2.68 4.24
N PHE A 512 6.09 -2.57 5.01
CA PHE A 512 4.77 -3.04 4.61
C PHE A 512 3.96 -1.89 4.06
N ASN A 513 3.48 -2.01 2.83
CA ASN A 513 2.64 -1.01 2.20
C ASN A 513 1.16 -1.42 2.27
N PHE A 514 0.31 -0.54 2.80
CA PHE A 514 -1.12 -0.85 3.00
C PHE A 514 -1.95 -0.86 1.70
N GLU A 515 -1.49 -0.21 0.64
CA GLU A 515 -2.18 -0.18 -0.67
C GLU A 515 -1.89 -1.47 -1.45
N SER A 516 -0.62 -1.88 -1.51
CA SER A 516 -0.22 -3.09 -2.21
C SER A 516 -0.44 -4.34 -1.37
N TYR A 517 -0.47 -4.21 -0.04
CA TYR A 517 -0.57 -5.29 0.93
C TYR A 517 0.61 -6.28 0.88
N HIS A 518 1.81 -5.76 0.62
CA HIS A 518 3.05 -6.55 0.49
C HIS A 518 4.21 -5.93 1.28
N TRP A 519 5.14 -6.80 1.70
CA TRP A 519 6.43 -6.43 2.27
C TRP A 519 7.49 -6.24 1.20
N GLU A 520 8.18 -5.10 1.25
CA GLU A 520 9.39 -4.82 0.48
C GLU A 520 10.61 -4.73 1.40
N GLU A 521 11.76 -5.17 0.91
CA GLU A 521 13.04 -4.92 1.57
C GLU A 521 13.52 -3.51 1.24
N LEU A 522 13.94 -2.80 2.29
CA LEU A 522 14.60 -1.50 2.17
C LEU A 522 16.11 -1.66 2.39
N PRO A 523 16.92 -0.67 1.99
CA PRO A 523 18.35 -0.67 2.27
C PRO A 523 18.64 -0.90 3.75
N GLU A 524 19.58 -1.81 4.03
CA GLU A 524 19.96 -2.18 5.39
C GLU A 524 20.64 -1.03 6.13
N MET A 525 20.51 -1.02 7.47
CA MET A 525 21.28 -0.15 8.34
C MET A 525 22.79 -0.48 8.28
N SER A 526 23.65 0.48 8.62
CA SER A 526 25.10 0.22 8.66
C SER A 526 25.51 -0.66 9.85
N GLN A 527 24.75 -0.58 10.94
CA GLN A 527 24.97 -1.34 12.17
C GLN A 527 23.78 -2.23 12.48
N GLU A 528 24.07 -3.45 12.94
CA GLU A 528 23.07 -4.35 13.49
C GLU A 528 22.63 -3.86 14.87
N ARG A 529 21.36 -4.06 15.20
CA ARG A 529 20.80 -3.60 16.46
C ARG A 529 19.51 -4.32 16.82
N SER A 530 19.37 -4.71 18.07
CA SER A 530 18.10 -5.02 18.73
C SER A 530 17.87 -4.09 19.93
N PHE A 531 16.64 -4.01 20.42
CA PHE A 531 16.23 -3.17 21.56
C PHE A 531 16.64 -1.69 21.43
N HIS A 532 16.69 -1.21 20.19
CA HIS A 532 17.01 0.16 19.84
C HIS A 532 15.73 1.01 19.81
N THR A 533 15.89 2.30 19.52
CA THR A 533 14.76 3.22 19.45
C THR A 533 14.78 4.01 18.15
N VAL A 534 13.60 4.50 17.74
CA VAL A 534 13.38 5.11 16.43
C VAL A 534 12.37 6.26 16.53
N VAL A 535 12.57 7.30 15.71
CA VAL A 535 11.62 8.40 15.52
C VAL A 535 11.52 8.78 14.04
N VAL A 536 10.38 9.35 13.65
CA VAL A 536 10.19 9.99 12.33
C VAL A 536 10.30 11.50 12.50
N VAL A 537 11.12 12.17 11.69
CA VAL A 537 11.41 13.61 11.75
C VAL A 537 11.06 14.35 10.47
#